data_AF-A0A0M2LU50-F1
#
_entry.id   AF-A0A0M2LU50-F1
#
_cell.length_a   1.000
_cell.length_b   1.000
_cell.length_c   1.000
_cell.angle_alpha   90.00
_cell.angle_beta   90.00
_cell.angle_gamma   90.00
#
_symmetry.space_group_name_H-M   'P 1'
#
loop_
_entity.id
_entity.type
_entity.pdbx_description
1 polymer ?
#
loop_
_entity_poly.entity_id
_entity_poly.type
_entity_poly.pdbx_seq_one_letter_code
_entity_poly.pdbx_strand_id
1 'polypeptide(L)'
;MRALRSFAASAVDSAAIDPGSIAAEDAAAVRALARGARVLAVGEAAHSVADVQTVQDLIVRALVQDPGGAVAPFAAVAIESGFAESLALDAWVGGAGRDADLDAVARDGMTYGFGASPQVQRMLAGLRDWNLAHPERRVRVIGIDLPGSSTSPGPAVRACLDRIPALPGDAELLRRSDLGGRTEAAIALDRMDPAERAELVAVIRGLIERVRAQDDGIAQRAAASLEAFLGELDFVDGPGPDGAPRPYPRERFMADTVRWIAERYGRTILLAHNSHVRRTPLHGRATLGSLLAGEPGSAYRAIATSYAYGPLVRFEQRSPRPFDCDVLLDHRGPVPGSLEAALERVLPAPETAGAESVAVLLRLDAGADPELAELLAGASGILAGGELDPVDDFPAAFDAVVHLREANRVPGAFERLRAEFGLGTPDAKEQP
;
A
#
# COMPACT_ATOMS: atom_id res chain seq x y z
N MET A 1 24.88 -5.21 -7.56
CA MET A 1 24.40 -4.47 -6.37
C MET A 1 24.96 -3.05 -6.39
N ARG A 2 24.19 -2.03 -5.97
CA ARG A 2 24.63 -0.62 -5.92
C ARG A 2 24.28 -0.03 -4.55
N ALA A 3 25.25 0.59 -3.87
CA ALA A 3 24.98 1.38 -2.67
C ALA A 3 24.21 2.66 -3.02
N LEU A 4 23.23 3.01 -2.20
CA LEU A 4 22.44 4.24 -2.37
C LEU A 4 22.89 5.27 -1.33
N ARG A 5 23.46 6.37 -1.81
CA ARG A 5 24.05 7.43 -0.97
C ARG A 5 23.01 8.27 -0.26
N SER A 6 21.88 8.60 -0.90
CA SER A 6 20.84 9.40 -0.24
C SER A 6 19.93 8.61 0.67
N PHE A 7 20.02 7.28 0.64
CA PHE A 7 19.35 6.43 1.63
C PHE A 7 20.32 6.07 2.77
N ALA A 8 21.52 6.67 2.79
CA ALA A 8 22.43 6.61 3.91
C ALA A 8 21.92 7.44 5.08
N ALA A 9 22.34 7.06 6.27
CA ALA A 9 22.02 7.81 7.47
C ALA A 9 22.71 9.18 7.49
N SER A 10 22.03 10.19 8.04
CA SER A 10 22.62 11.52 8.20
C SER A 10 23.76 11.49 9.22
N ALA A 11 24.71 12.43 9.14
CA ALA A 11 25.83 12.53 10.10
C ALA A 11 25.37 12.82 11.56
N VAL A 12 24.09 13.15 11.76
CA VAL A 12 23.50 13.53 13.06
C VAL A 12 22.72 12.37 13.69
N ASP A 13 22.24 11.42 12.88
CA ASP A 13 21.51 10.24 13.32
C ASP A 13 21.90 9.08 12.40
N SER A 14 22.83 8.23 12.86
CA SER A 14 23.39 7.12 12.09
C SER A 14 22.38 6.00 11.78
N ALA A 15 21.16 6.08 12.31
CA ALA A 15 20.12 5.07 12.10
C ALA A 15 19.00 5.51 11.14
N ALA A 16 18.84 6.81 10.85
CA ALA A 16 17.70 7.33 10.08
C ALA A 16 18.08 7.88 8.69
N ILE A 17 17.32 7.50 7.66
CA ILE A 17 17.50 8.00 6.29
C ILE A 17 17.23 9.51 6.21
N ASP A 18 18.10 10.27 5.54
CA ASP A 18 17.88 11.70 5.27
C ASP A 18 16.67 11.90 4.32
N PRO A 19 15.56 12.51 4.79
CA PRO A 19 14.40 12.75 3.95
C PRO A 19 14.55 13.99 3.05
N GLY A 20 15.60 14.80 3.22
CA GLY A 20 15.72 16.13 2.60
C GLY A 20 15.92 16.12 1.09
N SER A 21 16.68 15.15 0.57
CA SER A 21 16.97 15.10 -0.88
C SER A 21 17.43 13.71 -1.33
N ILE A 22 17.19 13.38 -2.60
CA ILE A 22 17.74 12.20 -3.25
C ILE A 22 19.01 12.58 -4.05
N ALA A 23 20.07 11.79 -3.93
CA ALA A 23 21.31 12.04 -4.66
C ALA A 23 21.07 11.85 -6.16
N ALA A 24 21.69 12.69 -7.00
CA ALA A 24 21.42 12.71 -8.43
C ALA A 24 21.66 11.34 -9.10
N GLU A 25 22.69 10.63 -8.68
CA GLU A 25 23.02 9.30 -9.22
C GLU A 25 22.01 8.22 -8.79
N ASP A 26 21.47 8.30 -7.58
CA ASP A 26 20.48 7.36 -7.06
C ASP A 26 19.11 7.60 -7.71
N ALA A 27 18.73 8.86 -7.87
CA ALA A 27 17.60 9.25 -8.70
C ALA A 27 17.74 8.74 -10.14
N ALA A 28 18.93 8.83 -10.73
CA ALA A 28 19.19 8.28 -12.06
C ALA A 28 19.05 6.74 -12.10
N ALA A 29 19.46 6.02 -11.05
CA ALA A 29 19.29 4.57 -10.97
C ALA A 29 17.81 4.16 -10.90
N VAL A 30 17.01 4.85 -10.07
CA VAL A 30 15.57 4.64 -9.97
C VAL A 30 14.86 4.97 -11.29
N ARG A 31 15.21 6.09 -11.94
CA ARG A 31 14.67 6.47 -13.26
C ARG A 31 15.03 5.45 -14.35
N ALA A 32 16.21 4.84 -14.28
CA ALA A 32 16.61 3.80 -15.21
C ALA A 32 15.75 2.54 -15.06
N LEU A 33 15.42 2.13 -13.83
CA LEU A 33 14.48 1.04 -13.55
C LEU A 33 13.06 1.35 -14.04
N ALA A 34 12.63 2.60 -13.86
CA ALA A 34 11.31 3.06 -14.28
C ALA A 34 11.17 3.20 -15.80
N ARG A 35 12.26 3.12 -16.57
CA ARG A 35 12.25 3.42 -18.01
C ARG A 35 11.31 2.48 -18.76
N GLY A 36 10.38 3.07 -19.52
CA GLY A 36 9.39 2.33 -20.29
C GLY A 36 8.27 1.70 -19.45
N ALA A 37 8.32 1.80 -18.12
CA ALA A 37 7.25 1.30 -17.26
C ALA A 37 6.01 2.19 -17.39
N ARG A 38 4.85 1.56 -17.63
CA ARG A 38 3.54 2.22 -17.52
C ARG A 38 3.12 2.31 -16.06
N VAL A 39 3.36 1.25 -15.31
CA VAL A 39 3.19 1.21 -13.85
C VAL A 39 4.51 0.77 -13.24
N LEU A 40 5.02 1.58 -12.31
CA LEU A 40 6.15 1.20 -11.46
C LEU A 40 5.64 1.05 -10.03
N ALA A 41 5.64 -0.17 -9.53
CA ALA A 41 5.30 -0.48 -8.16
C ALA A 41 6.52 -0.40 -7.25
N VAL A 42 6.33 0.16 -6.06
CA VAL A 42 7.31 0.24 -4.98
C VAL A 42 6.68 -0.38 -3.74
N GLY A 43 7.11 -1.61 -3.47
CA GLY A 43 6.64 -2.44 -2.38
C GLY A 43 7.15 -1.97 -1.02
N GLU A 44 6.36 -2.18 0.04
CA GLU A 44 6.85 -2.10 1.42
C GLU A 44 7.01 -3.47 2.07
N ALA A 45 8.13 -3.67 2.78
CA ALA A 45 8.41 -4.89 3.53
C ALA A 45 7.53 -5.06 4.79
N ALA A 46 7.04 -3.96 5.35
CA ALA A 46 6.11 -3.92 6.47
C ALA A 46 5.50 -2.53 6.57
N HIS A 47 4.25 -2.46 7.02
CA HIS A 47 3.59 -1.19 7.33
C HIS A 47 4.22 -0.49 8.54
N SER A 48 4.10 0.84 8.60
CA SER A 48 4.58 1.67 9.72
C SER A 48 6.09 1.63 9.99
N VAL A 49 6.89 1.36 8.95
CA VAL A 49 8.36 1.47 8.98
C VAL A 49 8.79 2.80 8.34
N ALA A 50 9.38 3.68 9.15
CA ALA A 50 9.72 5.06 8.79
C ALA A 50 10.70 5.13 7.62
N ASP A 51 11.74 4.30 7.63
CA ASP A 51 12.77 4.33 6.59
C ASP A 51 12.25 3.80 5.26
N VAL A 52 11.41 2.76 5.26
CA VAL A 52 10.73 2.25 4.06
C VAL A 52 9.84 3.33 3.44
N GLN A 53 9.03 4.01 4.25
CA GLN A 53 8.18 5.11 3.78
C GLN A 53 9.00 6.31 3.27
N THR A 54 10.16 6.57 3.87
CA THR A 54 11.08 7.61 3.39
C THR A 54 11.71 7.23 2.05
N VAL A 55 12.07 5.96 1.83
CA VAL A 55 12.50 5.44 0.52
C VAL A 55 11.42 5.62 -0.53
N GLN A 56 10.16 5.25 -0.23
CA GLN A 56 9.03 5.43 -1.15
C GLN A 56 8.85 6.92 -1.51
N ASP A 57 8.86 7.83 -0.53
CA ASP A 57 8.79 9.28 -0.72
C ASP A 57 9.91 9.79 -1.64
N LEU A 58 11.16 9.40 -1.38
CA LEU A 58 12.31 9.80 -2.22
C LEU A 58 12.20 9.26 -3.65
N ILE A 59 11.74 8.02 -3.84
CA ILE A 59 11.48 7.45 -5.17
C ILE A 59 10.37 8.23 -5.89
N VAL A 60 9.26 8.53 -5.20
CA VAL A 60 8.16 9.33 -5.77
C VAL A 60 8.67 10.69 -6.23
N ARG A 61 9.40 11.41 -5.38
CA ARG A 61 9.99 12.71 -5.74
C ARG A 61 10.94 12.59 -6.94
N ALA A 62 11.80 11.58 -6.95
CA ALA A 62 12.75 11.36 -8.05
C ALA A 62 12.06 11.17 -9.41
N LEU A 63 10.92 10.49 -9.43
CA LEU A 63 10.17 10.14 -10.64
C LEU A 63 9.21 11.23 -11.08
N VAL A 64 8.57 11.93 -10.14
CA VAL A 64 7.67 13.06 -10.43
C VAL A 64 8.46 14.27 -10.92
N GLN A 65 9.56 14.59 -10.24
CA GLN A 65 10.39 15.75 -10.52
C GLN A 65 11.42 15.51 -11.64
N ASP A 66 11.28 14.42 -12.40
CA ASP A 66 12.15 14.14 -13.54
C ASP A 66 12.09 15.33 -14.53
N PRO A 67 13.21 16.04 -14.77
CA PRO A 67 13.23 17.25 -15.60
C PRO A 67 12.95 16.99 -17.09
N GLY A 68 12.74 15.74 -17.48
CA GLY A 68 12.26 15.37 -18.80
C GLY A 68 13.37 14.81 -19.68
N GLY A 69 13.31 13.50 -19.93
CA GLY A 69 13.88 12.88 -21.12
C GLY A 69 12.81 12.65 -22.19
N ALA A 70 13.07 11.79 -23.17
CA ALA A 70 12.14 11.43 -24.24
C ALA A 70 10.90 10.60 -23.79
N VAL A 71 10.63 10.49 -22.49
CA VAL A 71 9.56 9.64 -21.91
C VAL A 71 8.61 10.52 -21.11
N ALA A 72 7.30 10.29 -21.24
CA ALA A 72 6.28 10.99 -20.47
C ALA A 72 6.54 10.88 -18.95
N PRO A 73 6.27 11.93 -18.15
CA PRO A 73 6.44 11.87 -16.69
C PRO A 73 5.39 10.96 -16.03
N PHE A 74 5.61 10.61 -14.77
CA PHE A 74 4.58 10.01 -13.93
C PHE A 74 3.54 11.07 -13.55
N ALA A 75 2.26 10.70 -13.67
CA ALA A 75 1.12 11.60 -13.50
C ALA A 75 0.15 11.14 -12.40
N ALA A 76 0.40 9.98 -11.80
CA ALA A 76 -0.37 9.49 -10.67
C ALA A 76 0.49 8.71 -9.67
N VAL A 77 0.14 8.82 -8.39
CA VAL A 77 0.56 7.95 -7.29
C VAL A 77 -0.68 7.19 -6.83
N ALA A 78 -0.71 5.90 -7.11
CA ALA A 78 -1.69 4.95 -6.61
C ALA A 78 -1.19 4.40 -5.27
N ILE A 79 -2.04 4.38 -4.23
CA ILE A 79 -1.65 3.97 -2.88
C ILE A 79 -2.61 2.88 -2.39
N GLU A 80 -2.09 1.86 -1.70
CA GLU A 80 -2.87 0.85 -0.93
C GLU A 80 -3.67 1.52 0.19
N SER A 81 -4.74 2.20 -0.20
CA SER A 81 -5.62 2.93 0.68
C SER A 81 -7.00 3.05 0.02
N GLY A 82 -8.04 3.30 0.81
CA GLY A 82 -9.41 3.35 0.31
C GLY A 82 -9.62 4.34 -0.84
N PHE A 83 -10.20 3.87 -1.94
CA PHE A 83 -10.48 4.72 -3.11
C PHE A 83 -11.37 5.92 -2.73
N ALA A 84 -12.45 5.67 -1.97
CA ALA A 84 -13.43 6.69 -1.63
C ALA A 84 -12.86 7.81 -0.75
N GLU A 85 -12.09 7.44 0.26
CA GLU A 85 -11.40 8.32 1.20
C GLU A 85 -10.40 9.22 0.47
N SER A 86 -9.66 8.64 -0.48
CA SER A 86 -8.63 9.35 -1.21
C SER A 86 -9.16 10.50 -2.09
N LEU A 87 -10.46 10.56 -2.41
CA LEU A 87 -11.00 11.59 -3.31
C LEU A 87 -10.83 13.01 -2.76
N ALA A 88 -11.03 13.19 -1.45
CA ALA A 88 -10.82 14.49 -0.80
C ALA A 88 -9.32 14.82 -0.69
N LEU A 89 -8.50 13.81 -0.40
CA LEU A 89 -7.05 13.92 -0.37
C LEU A 89 -6.49 14.35 -1.73
N ASP A 90 -6.90 13.70 -2.81
CA ASP A 90 -6.49 14.02 -4.19
C ASP A 90 -6.87 15.46 -4.58
N ALA A 91 -8.08 15.89 -4.19
CA ALA A 91 -8.52 17.27 -4.40
C ALA A 91 -7.63 18.27 -3.64
N TRP A 92 -7.29 17.95 -2.38
CA TRP A 92 -6.35 18.75 -1.60
C TRP A 92 -4.95 18.72 -2.22
N VAL A 93 -4.39 17.57 -2.61
CA VAL A 93 -3.10 17.52 -3.30
C VAL A 93 -3.14 18.32 -4.62
N GLY A 94 -4.30 18.44 -5.27
CA GLY A 94 -4.54 19.28 -6.44
C GLY A 94 -4.70 20.79 -6.18
N GLY A 95 -4.67 21.23 -4.92
CA GLY A 95 -4.72 22.63 -4.50
C GLY A 95 -6.04 23.08 -3.86
N ALA A 96 -7.03 22.20 -3.70
CA ALA A 96 -8.25 22.53 -2.95
C ALA A 96 -7.96 22.74 -1.45
N GLY A 97 -8.87 23.42 -0.74
CA GLY A 97 -8.79 23.62 0.71
C GLY A 97 -7.48 24.25 1.16
N ARG A 98 -7.21 25.51 0.74
CA ARG A 98 -5.93 26.20 1.00
C ARG A 98 -5.53 26.22 2.48
N ASP A 99 -6.51 26.38 3.36
CA ASP A 99 -6.33 26.53 4.81
C ASP A 99 -6.65 25.24 5.57
N ALA A 100 -6.82 24.11 4.86
CA ALA A 100 -7.08 22.82 5.50
C ALA A 100 -5.81 22.30 6.20
N ASP A 101 -6.01 21.79 7.41
CA ASP A 101 -4.97 21.14 8.20
C ASP A 101 -4.54 19.81 7.54
N LEU A 102 -3.24 19.64 7.27
CA LEU A 102 -2.68 18.46 6.64
C LEU A 102 -2.91 17.21 7.49
N ASP A 103 -2.78 17.32 8.81
CA ASP A 103 -3.02 16.18 9.70
C ASP A 103 -4.45 15.68 9.56
N ALA A 104 -5.42 16.59 9.47
CA ALA A 104 -6.80 16.24 9.25
C ALA A 104 -7.07 15.62 7.88
N VAL A 105 -6.56 16.25 6.82
CA VAL A 105 -6.75 15.78 5.45
C VAL A 105 -6.13 14.39 5.25
N ALA A 106 -4.91 14.17 5.77
CA ALA A 106 -4.24 12.89 5.64
C ALA A 106 -4.95 11.79 6.44
N ARG A 107 -5.38 12.08 7.67
CA ARG A 107 -6.09 11.12 8.53
C ARG A 107 -7.42 10.67 7.93
N ASP A 108 -8.18 11.60 7.38
CA ASP A 108 -9.52 11.31 6.87
C ASP A 108 -9.47 10.80 5.42
N GLY A 109 -8.41 11.16 4.68
CA GLY A 109 -8.20 10.80 3.29
C GLY A 109 -7.43 9.50 3.04
N MET A 110 -6.99 8.82 4.11
CA MET A 110 -6.27 7.54 4.03
C MET A 110 -6.79 6.54 5.05
N THR A 111 -6.93 5.29 4.61
CA THR A 111 -7.27 4.14 5.45
C THR A 111 -6.05 3.59 6.21
N TYR A 112 -6.27 2.58 7.07
CA TYR A 112 -5.24 1.87 7.85
C TYR A 112 -4.41 2.76 8.80
N GLY A 113 -4.83 4.01 9.02
CA GLY A 113 -4.09 4.99 9.81
C GLY A 113 -2.82 5.53 9.12
N PHE A 114 -2.64 5.27 7.82
CA PHE A 114 -1.43 5.68 7.08
C PHE A 114 -1.21 7.19 7.07
N GLY A 115 -2.29 7.98 7.10
CA GLY A 115 -2.22 9.44 7.15
C GLY A 115 -1.61 10.04 8.43
N ALA A 116 -1.43 9.23 9.48
CA ALA A 116 -0.77 9.65 10.72
C ALA A 116 0.76 9.51 10.66
N SER A 117 1.32 9.07 9.54
CA SER A 117 2.77 8.98 9.34
C SER A 117 3.36 10.32 8.89
N PRO A 118 4.35 10.88 9.61
CA PRO A 118 5.07 12.07 9.16
C PRO A 118 5.72 11.90 7.78
N GLN A 119 6.18 10.69 7.45
CA GLN A 119 6.79 10.38 6.16
C GLN A 119 5.78 10.51 5.02
N VAL A 120 4.59 9.95 5.22
CA VAL A 120 3.49 10.05 4.25
C VAL A 120 3.02 11.50 4.11
N GLN A 121 2.86 12.22 5.21
CA GLN A 121 2.47 13.64 5.19
C GLN A 121 3.48 14.53 4.46
N ARG A 122 4.79 14.31 4.65
CA ARG A 122 5.83 15.01 3.88
C ARG A 122 5.69 14.76 2.38
N MET A 123 5.48 13.50 1.98
CA MET A 123 5.27 13.15 0.57
C MET A 123 4.04 13.88 0.01
N LEU A 124 2.92 13.88 0.73
CA LEU A 124 1.68 14.57 0.33
C LEU A 124 1.87 16.08 0.21
N ALA A 125 2.54 16.71 1.19
CA ALA A 125 2.86 18.14 1.15
C ALA A 125 3.76 18.47 -0.06
N GLY A 126 4.79 17.66 -0.30
CA GLY A 126 5.68 17.84 -1.45
C GLY A 126 4.97 17.67 -2.80
N LEU A 127 4.04 16.72 -2.91
CA LEU A 127 3.21 16.56 -4.11
C LEU A 127 2.24 17.73 -4.30
N ARG A 128 1.68 18.27 -3.21
CA ARG A 128 0.84 19.47 -3.28
C ARG A 128 1.65 20.67 -3.76
N ASP A 129 2.83 20.91 -3.18
CA ASP A 129 3.72 22.01 -3.59
C ASP A 129 4.11 21.86 -5.07
N TRP A 130 4.42 20.63 -5.50
CA TRP A 130 4.68 20.33 -6.90
C TRP A 130 3.50 20.69 -7.81
N ASN A 131 2.28 20.26 -7.45
CA ASN A 131 1.07 20.50 -8.23
C ASN A 131 0.67 21.97 -8.32
N LEU A 132 0.92 22.74 -7.26
CA LEU A 132 0.70 24.18 -7.23
C LEU A 132 1.71 24.93 -8.12
N ALA A 133 2.97 24.47 -8.13
CA ALA A 133 4.02 25.05 -8.97
C ALA A 133 3.92 24.62 -10.45
N HIS A 134 3.35 23.44 -10.73
CA HIS A 134 3.27 22.83 -12.08
C HIS A 134 1.83 22.40 -12.41
N PRO A 135 0.88 23.34 -12.55
CA PRO A 135 -0.53 23.02 -12.78
C PRO A 135 -0.80 22.23 -14.07
N GLU A 136 0.10 22.30 -15.05
CA GLU A 136 0.06 21.56 -16.31
C GLU A 136 0.62 20.13 -16.22
N ARG A 137 1.31 19.79 -15.12
CA ARG A 137 1.90 18.47 -14.85
C ARG A 137 1.45 17.91 -13.49
N ARG A 138 0.20 18.18 -13.13
CA ARG A 138 -0.36 17.73 -11.85
C ARG A 138 -0.30 16.22 -11.73
N VAL A 139 0.13 15.77 -10.56
CA VAL A 139 0.14 14.38 -10.13
C VAL A 139 -1.11 14.11 -9.30
N ARG A 140 -1.85 13.06 -9.65
CA ARG A 140 -2.97 12.56 -8.85
C ARG A 140 -2.48 11.69 -7.71
N VAL A 141 -3.19 11.68 -6.58
CA VAL A 141 -2.96 10.76 -5.45
C VAL A 141 -4.25 10.01 -5.19
N ILE A 142 -4.31 8.73 -5.54
CA ILE A 142 -5.56 7.96 -5.56
C ILE A 142 -5.38 6.63 -4.82
N GLY A 143 -6.29 6.35 -3.89
CA GLY A 143 -6.38 5.08 -3.19
C GLY A 143 -6.91 3.99 -4.12
N ILE A 144 -6.40 2.76 -4.01
CA ILE A 144 -6.82 1.64 -4.85
C ILE A 144 -7.62 0.57 -4.13
N ASP A 145 -7.82 0.73 -2.82
CA ASP A 145 -8.31 -0.31 -1.93
C ASP A 145 -9.79 -0.12 -1.56
N LEU A 146 -10.32 -1.11 -0.86
CA LEU A 146 -11.67 -1.15 -0.34
C LEU A 146 -11.91 -0.03 0.69
N PRO A 147 -13.16 0.44 0.84
CA PRO A 147 -13.49 1.49 1.78
C PRO A 147 -13.29 1.03 3.23
N GLY A 148 -13.09 1.99 4.12
CA GLY A 148 -13.10 1.79 5.56
C GLY A 148 -12.00 0.85 6.05
N SER A 149 -10.83 0.85 5.41
CA SER A 149 -9.76 -0.12 5.69
C SER A 149 -10.23 -1.57 5.49
N SER A 150 -11.04 -1.81 4.46
CA SER A 150 -11.69 -3.09 4.14
C SER A 150 -12.78 -3.56 5.10
N THR A 151 -13.26 -2.73 6.03
CA THR A 151 -14.28 -3.17 7.01
C THR A 151 -15.56 -2.33 7.01
N SER A 152 -15.59 -1.15 6.40
CA SER A 152 -16.75 -0.24 6.45
C SER A 152 -17.17 0.22 5.05
N PRO A 153 -18.45 0.05 4.65
CA PRO A 153 -18.92 0.48 3.32
C PRO A 153 -19.24 1.99 3.27
N GLY A 154 -19.44 2.64 4.41
CA GLY A 154 -19.93 4.02 4.52
C GLY A 154 -19.19 5.05 3.66
N PRO A 155 -17.85 5.09 3.64
CA PRO A 155 -17.09 6.03 2.81
C PRO A 155 -17.42 5.93 1.31
N ALA A 156 -17.52 4.71 0.77
CA ALA A 156 -17.85 4.51 -0.63
C ALA A 156 -19.35 4.74 -0.93
N VAL A 157 -20.25 4.42 0.00
CA VAL A 157 -21.67 4.80 -0.11
C VAL A 157 -21.82 6.31 -0.22
N ARG A 158 -21.13 7.07 0.62
CA ARG A 158 -21.10 8.54 0.57
C ARG A 158 -20.54 9.05 -0.76
N ALA A 159 -19.39 8.53 -1.18
CA ALA A 159 -18.76 8.92 -2.44
C ALA A 159 -19.66 8.68 -3.68
N CYS A 160 -20.49 7.61 -3.65
CA CYS A 160 -21.50 7.35 -4.67
C CYS A 160 -22.65 8.35 -4.60
N LEU A 161 -23.27 8.54 -3.42
CA LEU A 161 -24.44 9.38 -3.25
C LEU A 161 -24.17 10.86 -3.53
N ASP A 162 -22.96 11.34 -3.25
CA ASP A 162 -22.55 12.72 -3.56
C ASP A 162 -22.47 13.01 -5.07
N ARG A 163 -22.51 11.96 -5.92
CA ARG A 163 -22.29 12.05 -7.38
C ARG A 163 -23.49 11.61 -8.23
N ILE A 164 -24.57 11.15 -7.61
CA ILE A 164 -25.75 10.68 -8.33
C ILE A 164 -27.01 11.43 -7.86
N PRO A 165 -28.09 11.46 -8.66
CA PRO A 165 -29.35 12.06 -8.23
C PRO A 165 -29.88 11.43 -6.94
N ALA A 166 -30.22 12.28 -5.96
CA ALA A 166 -30.73 11.87 -4.67
C ALA A 166 -32.13 11.24 -4.77
N LEU A 167 -32.39 10.22 -3.96
CA LEU A 167 -33.70 9.57 -3.81
C LEU A 167 -34.16 9.57 -2.35
N PRO A 168 -35.49 9.45 -2.11
CA PRO A 168 -36.01 9.16 -0.79
C PRO A 168 -35.38 7.87 -0.25
N GLY A 169 -34.72 7.95 0.91
CA GLY A 169 -34.01 6.82 1.54
C GLY A 169 -32.49 6.95 1.56
N ASP A 170 -31.88 7.84 0.77
CA ASP A 170 -30.42 7.99 0.73
C ASP A 170 -29.83 8.41 2.09
N ALA A 171 -30.54 9.25 2.83
CA ALA A 171 -30.15 9.63 4.19
C ALA A 171 -30.17 8.44 5.18
N GLU A 172 -31.07 7.48 4.98
CA GLU A 172 -31.13 6.26 5.80
C GLU A 172 -30.04 5.27 5.39
N LEU A 173 -29.80 5.10 4.08
CA LEU A 173 -28.69 4.30 3.58
C LEU A 173 -27.34 4.80 4.12
N LEU A 174 -27.09 6.11 4.08
CA LEU A 174 -25.89 6.70 4.67
C LEU A 174 -25.74 6.30 6.14
N ARG A 175 -26.80 6.48 6.94
CA ARG A 175 -26.78 6.12 8.37
C ARG A 175 -26.51 4.63 8.59
N ARG A 176 -27.18 3.74 7.85
CA ARG A 176 -27.01 2.28 7.99
C ARG A 176 -25.65 1.78 7.51
N SER A 177 -25.04 2.45 6.54
CA SER A 177 -23.72 2.09 6.01
C SER A 177 -22.56 2.65 6.83
N ASP A 178 -22.80 3.61 7.71
CA ASP A 178 -21.80 4.19 8.58
C ASP A 178 -21.60 3.31 9.83
N LEU A 179 -20.68 2.36 9.71
CA LEU A 179 -20.37 1.41 10.78
C LEU A 179 -19.23 1.88 11.70
N GLY A 180 -18.78 3.13 11.54
CA GLY A 180 -17.66 3.69 12.29
C GLY A 180 -16.28 3.37 11.71
N GLY A 181 -15.26 3.44 12.58
CA GLY A 181 -13.87 3.16 12.25
C GLY A 181 -13.60 1.68 11.94
N ARG A 182 -12.35 1.34 11.58
CA ARG A 182 -11.99 0.01 11.09
C ARG A 182 -12.45 -1.11 12.05
N THR A 183 -12.07 -0.98 13.32
CA THR A 183 -12.35 -1.98 14.36
C THR A 183 -13.83 -2.00 14.73
N GLU A 184 -14.45 -0.84 14.90
CA GLU A 184 -15.89 -0.72 15.20
C GLU A 184 -16.74 -1.37 14.10
N ALA A 185 -16.42 -1.10 12.83
CA ALA A 185 -17.15 -1.61 11.70
C ALA A 185 -17.04 -3.14 11.58
N ALA A 186 -15.84 -3.70 11.79
CA ALA A 186 -15.66 -5.14 11.77
C ALA A 186 -16.42 -5.84 12.90
N ILE A 187 -16.43 -5.27 14.11
CA ILE A 187 -17.22 -5.78 15.24
C ILE A 187 -18.72 -5.66 14.95
N ALA A 188 -19.16 -4.55 14.36
CA ALA A 188 -20.55 -4.35 14.01
C ALA A 188 -21.01 -5.42 13.00
N LEU A 189 -20.25 -5.65 11.93
CA LEU A 189 -20.54 -6.67 10.92
C LEU A 189 -20.55 -8.08 11.49
N ASP A 190 -19.62 -8.42 12.39
CA ASP A 190 -19.55 -9.73 13.06
C ASP A 190 -20.77 -9.97 13.97
N ARG A 191 -21.32 -8.92 14.58
CA ARG A 191 -22.48 -8.98 15.48
C ARG A 191 -23.83 -8.91 14.77
N MET A 192 -23.87 -8.46 13.53
CA MET A 192 -25.12 -8.36 12.76
C MET A 192 -25.75 -9.73 12.61
N ASP A 193 -27.05 -9.82 12.88
CA ASP A 193 -27.79 -11.03 12.56
C ASP A 193 -27.88 -11.22 11.03
N PRO A 194 -28.15 -12.45 10.55
CA PRO A 194 -28.20 -12.73 9.11
C PRO A 194 -29.23 -11.90 8.34
N ALA A 195 -30.35 -11.50 8.96
CA ALA A 195 -31.39 -10.72 8.31
C ALA A 195 -30.95 -9.25 8.15
N GLU A 196 -30.40 -8.66 9.21
CA GLU A 196 -29.82 -7.31 9.18
C GLU A 196 -28.70 -7.20 8.15
N ARG A 197 -27.79 -8.18 8.13
CA ARG A 197 -26.70 -8.23 7.14
C ARG A 197 -27.25 -8.35 5.73
N ALA A 198 -28.23 -9.23 5.49
CA ALA A 198 -28.85 -9.39 4.17
C ALA A 198 -29.53 -8.10 3.68
N GLU A 199 -30.18 -7.36 4.59
CA GLU A 199 -30.76 -6.06 4.25
C GLU A 199 -29.70 -5.02 3.88
N LEU A 200 -28.64 -4.89 4.68
CA LEU A 200 -27.54 -3.96 4.39
C LEU A 200 -26.93 -4.26 3.01
N VAL A 201 -26.64 -5.53 2.75
CA VAL A 201 -26.13 -6.00 1.45
C VAL A 201 -27.10 -5.66 0.32
N ALA A 202 -28.41 -5.89 0.50
CA ALA A 202 -29.42 -5.62 -0.52
C ALA A 202 -29.51 -4.11 -0.85
N VAL A 203 -29.48 -3.24 0.16
CA VAL A 203 -29.53 -1.79 -0.05
C VAL A 203 -28.25 -1.29 -0.73
N ILE A 204 -27.08 -1.79 -0.35
CA ILE A 204 -25.81 -1.47 -1.02
C ILE A 204 -25.83 -1.92 -2.48
N ARG A 205 -26.33 -3.14 -2.79
CA ARG A 205 -26.49 -3.60 -4.17
C ARG A 205 -27.45 -2.71 -4.97
N GLY A 206 -28.54 -2.25 -4.36
CA GLY A 206 -29.43 -1.27 -4.97
C GLY A 206 -28.75 0.05 -5.32
N LEU A 207 -27.84 0.54 -4.47
CA LEU A 207 -27.00 1.71 -4.78
C LEU A 207 -26.05 1.45 -5.95
N ILE A 208 -25.37 0.31 -5.96
CA ILE A 208 -24.45 -0.08 -7.05
C ILE A 208 -25.17 -0.05 -8.40
N GLU A 209 -26.37 -0.63 -8.49
CA GLU A 209 -27.17 -0.60 -9.72
C GLU A 209 -27.57 0.82 -10.15
N ARG A 210 -27.95 1.68 -9.19
CA ARG A 210 -28.24 3.09 -9.49
C ARG A 210 -27.04 3.81 -10.06
N VAL A 211 -25.85 3.57 -9.50
CA VAL A 211 -24.59 4.18 -9.96
C VAL A 211 -24.20 3.66 -11.35
N ARG A 212 -24.41 2.36 -11.64
CA ARG A 212 -24.15 1.78 -12.96
C ARG A 212 -24.95 2.46 -14.08
N ALA A 213 -26.13 3.00 -13.76
CA ALA A 213 -26.95 3.76 -14.69
C ALA A 213 -26.47 5.22 -14.91
N GLN A 214 -25.47 5.69 -14.17
CA GLN A 214 -24.91 7.04 -14.31
C GLN A 214 -23.61 7.01 -15.13
N ASP A 215 -23.35 8.09 -15.88
CA ASP A 215 -22.09 8.32 -16.59
C ASP A 215 -21.08 9.11 -15.72
N ASP A 216 -20.78 8.57 -14.52
CA ASP A 216 -19.76 9.12 -13.63
C ASP A 216 -18.73 8.05 -13.27
N GLY A 217 -17.54 8.14 -13.87
CA GLY A 217 -16.48 7.14 -13.67
C GLY A 217 -15.92 7.07 -12.25
N ILE A 218 -16.05 8.13 -11.43
CA ILE A 218 -15.64 8.12 -10.02
C ILE A 218 -16.69 7.41 -9.19
N ALA A 219 -17.97 7.74 -9.38
CA ALA A 219 -19.07 7.06 -8.72
C ALA A 219 -19.04 5.56 -9.05
N GLN A 220 -18.88 5.20 -10.34
CA GLN A 220 -18.76 3.80 -10.77
C GLN A 220 -17.58 3.09 -10.11
N ARG A 221 -16.44 3.76 -9.92
CA ARG A 221 -15.28 3.18 -9.24
C ARG A 221 -15.51 2.99 -7.74
N ALA A 222 -16.18 3.93 -7.07
CA ALA A 222 -16.62 3.78 -5.68
C ALA A 222 -17.67 2.65 -5.53
N ALA A 223 -18.58 2.49 -6.50
CA ALA A 223 -19.51 1.37 -6.52
C ALA A 223 -18.79 0.03 -6.74
N ALA A 224 -17.76 -0.01 -7.58
CA ALA A 224 -16.93 -1.20 -7.75
C ALA A 224 -16.15 -1.56 -6.46
N SER A 225 -15.74 -0.58 -5.65
CA SER A 225 -15.13 -0.87 -4.34
C SER A 225 -16.15 -1.46 -3.36
N LEU A 226 -17.41 -1.02 -3.41
CA LEU A 226 -18.50 -1.64 -2.65
C LEU A 226 -18.78 -3.06 -3.11
N GLU A 227 -18.80 -3.31 -4.42
CA GLU A 227 -18.99 -4.65 -4.98
C GLU A 227 -17.88 -5.61 -4.53
N ALA A 228 -16.63 -5.16 -4.57
CA ALA A 228 -15.50 -5.95 -4.08
C ALA A 228 -15.54 -6.17 -2.56
N PHE A 229 -15.93 -5.17 -1.77
CA PHE A 229 -16.17 -5.30 -0.34
C PHE A 229 -17.25 -6.36 -0.03
N LEU A 230 -18.39 -6.31 -0.71
CA LEU A 230 -19.42 -7.36 -0.58
C LEU A 230 -18.92 -8.72 -1.04
N GLY A 231 -18.04 -8.76 -2.05
CA GLY A 231 -17.39 -9.98 -2.52
C GLY A 231 -16.46 -10.61 -1.47
N GLU A 232 -15.70 -9.80 -0.73
CA GLU A 232 -14.86 -10.26 0.39
C GLU A 232 -15.72 -10.85 1.51
N LEU A 233 -16.81 -10.18 1.84
CA LEU A 233 -17.76 -10.60 2.87
C LEU A 233 -18.40 -11.97 2.62
N ASP A 234 -18.56 -12.36 1.36
CA ASP A 234 -19.15 -13.64 0.94
C ASP A 234 -18.09 -14.56 0.28
N PHE A 235 -16.80 -14.27 0.48
CA PHE A 235 -15.73 -15.00 -0.20
C PHE A 235 -15.63 -16.43 0.33
N VAL A 236 -15.77 -17.40 -0.59
CA VAL A 236 -15.57 -18.82 -0.31
C VAL A 236 -14.35 -19.30 -1.08
N ASP A 237 -13.38 -19.87 -0.36
CA ASP A 237 -12.19 -20.43 -0.97
C ASP A 237 -12.53 -21.61 -1.90
N GLY A 238 -11.87 -21.63 -3.06
CA GLY A 238 -12.08 -22.67 -4.07
C GLY A 238 -11.30 -22.41 -5.35
N PRO A 239 -11.15 -23.46 -6.19
CA PRO A 239 -10.44 -23.36 -7.45
C PRO A 239 -11.20 -22.45 -8.43
N GLY A 240 -10.43 -21.73 -9.24
CA GLY A 240 -10.89 -21.01 -10.41
C GLY A 240 -11.11 -21.94 -11.60
N PRO A 241 -11.53 -21.38 -12.75
CA PRO A 241 -11.83 -22.17 -13.96
C PRO A 241 -10.65 -23.02 -14.47
N ASP A 242 -9.42 -22.60 -14.17
CA ASP A 242 -8.15 -23.24 -14.55
C ASP A 242 -7.56 -24.13 -13.43
N GLY A 243 -8.27 -24.29 -12.31
CA GLY A 243 -7.82 -25.04 -11.15
C GLY A 243 -6.93 -24.26 -10.18
N ALA A 244 -6.48 -23.05 -10.53
CA ALA A 244 -5.71 -22.19 -9.62
C ALA A 244 -6.64 -21.49 -8.60
N PRO A 245 -6.18 -21.16 -7.37
CA PRO A 245 -6.98 -20.38 -6.43
C PRO A 245 -7.48 -19.07 -7.05
N ARG A 246 -8.79 -18.79 -6.90
CA ARG A 246 -9.36 -17.53 -7.40
C ARG A 246 -8.70 -16.32 -6.71
N PRO A 247 -8.37 -15.24 -7.43
CA PRO A 247 -7.90 -14.01 -6.80
C PRO A 247 -8.95 -13.50 -5.81
N TYR A 248 -8.51 -12.91 -4.70
CA TYR A 248 -9.42 -12.23 -3.78
C TYR A 248 -10.11 -11.05 -4.50
N PRO A 249 -11.40 -10.78 -4.23
CA PRO A 249 -12.10 -9.59 -4.73
C PRO A 249 -11.32 -8.29 -4.54
N ARG A 250 -10.65 -8.13 -3.39
CA ARG A 250 -9.76 -7.01 -3.07
C ARG A 250 -8.59 -6.90 -4.05
N GLU A 251 -7.84 -7.97 -4.29
CA GLU A 251 -6.71 -7.97 -5.24
C GLU A 251 -7.17 -7.57 -6.65
N ARG A 252 -8.32 -8.10 -7.09
CA ARG A 252 -8.90 -7.78 -8.40
C ARG A 252 -9.29 -6.31 -8.47
N PHE A 253 -10.00 -5.80 -7.46
CA PHE A 253 -10.40 -4.40 -7.41
C PHE A 253 -9.20 -3.46 -7.41
N MET A 254 -8.17 -3.74 -6.62
CA MET A 254 -6.93 -2.96 -6.62
C MET A 254 -6.29 -2.94 -8.02
N ALA A 255 -6.21 -4.10 -8.70
CA ALA A 255 -5.60 -4.19 -10.03
C ALA A 255 -6.40 -3.41 -11.06
N ASP A 256 -7.72 -3.57 -11.07
CA ASP A 256 -8.61 -2.84 -11.98
C ASP A 256 -8.58 -1.33 -11.72
N THR A 257 -8.39 -0.91 -10.47
CA THR A 257 -8.28 0.50 -10.11
C THR A 257 -6.95 1.08 -10.56
N VAL A 258 -5.83 0.37 -10.40
CA VAL A 258 -4.52 0.80 -10.94
C VAL A 258 -4.57 0.93 -12.47
N ARG A 259 -5.21 -0.02 -13.17
CA ARG A 259 -5.42 0.09 -14.63
C ARG A 259 -6.22 1.33 -15.00
N TRP A 260 -7.35 1.54 -14.32
CA TRP A 260 -8.20 2.71 -14.55
C TRP A 260 -7.44 4.03 -14.32
N ILE A 261 -6.61 4.10 -13.28
CA ILE A 261 -5.72 5.26 -13.04
C ILE A 261 -4.74 5.42 -14.22
N ALA A 262 -4.08 4.35 -14.63
CA ALA A 262 -3.04 4.39 -15.68
C ALA A 262 -3.61 4.65 -17.09
N GLU A 263 -4.87 4.30 -17.34
CA GLU A 263 -5.59 4.65 -18.57
C GLU A 263 -6.01 6.12 -18.59
N ARG A 264 -6.44 6.64 -17.45
CA ARG A 264 -6.96 7.99 -17.34
C ARG A 264 -5.88 9.07 -17.22
N TYR A 265 -4.81 8.76 -16.49
CA TYR A 265 -3.78 9.76 -16.13
C TYR A 265 -2.40 9.46 -16.73
N GLY A 266 -2.15 8.24 -17.20
CA GLY A 266 -0.89 7.87 -17.83
C GLY A 266 0.02 7.05 -16.91
N ARG A 267 1.31 7.39 -16.83
CA ARG A 267 2.26 6.59 -16.04
C ARG A 267 1.98 6.73 -14.55
N THR A 268 1.93 5.60 -13.85
CA THR A 268 1.51 5.53 -12.44
C THR A 268 2.60 4.92 -11.56
N ILE A 269 2.89 5.58 -10.44
CA ILE A 269 3.68 5.00 -9.35
C ILE A 269 2.68 4.29 -8.43
N LEU A 270 2.93 3.02 -8.08
CA LEU A 270 2.06 2.23 -7.20
C LEU A 270 2.79 1.96 -5.88
N LEU A 271 2.23 2.41 -4.76
CA LEU A 271 2.73 2.15 -3.40
C LEU A 271 1.80 1.17 -2.70
N ALA A 272 2.30 -0.02 -2.36
CA ALA A 272 1.55 -1.06 -1.65
C ALA A 272 2.53 -2.04 -1.00
N HIS A 273 2.05 -2.97 -0.17
CA HIS A 273 2.87 -4.01 0.41
C HIS A 273 3.54 -4.91 -0.64
N ASN A 274 4.73 -5.45 -0.34
CA ASN A 274 5.48 -6.36 -1.22
C ASN A 274 4.63 -7.53 -1.73
N SER A 275 3.79 -8.09 -0.85
CA SER A 275 2.87 -9.19 -1.16
C SER A 275 1.83 -8.82 -2.23
N HIS A 276 1.42 -7.55 -2.30
CA HIS A 276 0.52 -7.06 -3.34
C HIS A 276 1.27 -6.79 -4.64
N VAL A 277 2.43 -6.14 -4.60
CA VAL A 277 3.11 -5.66 -5.81
C VAL A 277 3.97 -6.71 -6.54
N ARG A 278 4.23 -7.85 -5.91
CA ARG A 278 4.98 -8.94 -6.57
C ARG A 278 4.27 -9.40 -7.85
N ARG A 279 5.06 -9.73 -8.87
CA ARG A 279 4.57 -10.18 -10.19
C ARG A 279 4.18 -11.66 -10.24
N THR A 280 4.57 -12.43 -9.25
CA THR A 280 4.21 -13.84 -9.14
C THR A 280 3.05 -14.00 -8.14
N PRO A 281 2.24 -15.05 -8.28
CA PRO A 281 1.28 -15.44 -7.24
C PRO A 281 1.93 -15.60 -5.86
N LEU A 282 1.15 -15.39 -4.79
CA LEU A 282 1.51 -15.72 -3.41
C LEU A 282 0.64 -16.90 -2.97
N HIS A 283 1.26 -17.98 -2.49
CA HIS A 283 0.58 -19.25 -2.18
C HIS A 283 -0.30 -19.77 -3.34
N GLY A 284 0.17 -19.60 -4.57
CA GLY A 284 -0.54 -19.98 -5.79
C GLY A 284 -1.71 -19.07 -6.17
N ARG A 285 -2.03 -18.04 -5.38
CA ARG A 285 -3.11 -17.09 -5.67
C ARG A 285 -2.58 -15.81 -6.30
N ALA A 286 -3.27 -15.33 -7.33
CA ALA A 286 -2.87 -14.09 -7.98
C ALA A 286 -2.97 -12.89 -7.03
N THR A 287 -1.91 -12.09 -7.02
CA THR A 287 -1.77 -10.79 -6.36
C THR A 287 -2.07 -9.65 -7.35
N LEU A 288 -2.29 -8.45 -6.86
CA LEU A 288 -2.38 -7.19 -7.61
C LEU A 288 -1.29 -7.10 -8.70
N GLY A 289 -0.02 -7.28 -8.31
CA GLY A 289 1.12 -7.18 -9.19
C GLY A 289 1.16 -8.29 -10.23
N SER A 290 0.77 -9.52 -9.88
CA SER A 290 0.69 -10.63 -10.85
C SER A 290 -0.45 -10.43 -11.86
N LEU A 291 -1.59 -9.88 -11.43
CA LEU A 291 -2.70 -9.54 -12.31
C LEU A 291 -2.31 -8.45 -13.30
N LEU A 292 -1.58 -7.43 -12.85
CA LEU A 292 -1.08 -6.36 -13.72
C LEU A 292 0.04 -6.85 -14.66
N ALA A 293 0.99 -7.63 -14.15
CA ALA A 293 2.11 -8.13 -14.94
C ALA A 293 1.69 -9.12 -16.02
N GLY A 294 0.65 -9.94 -15.74
CA GLY A 294 0.13 -10.95 -16.66
C GLY A 294 -0.53 -10.42 -17.93
N GLU A 295 -0.77 -9.11 -18.04
CA GLU A 295 -1.36 -8.52 -19.25
C GLU A 295 -0.33 -8.35 -20.37
N PRO A 296 -0.68 -8.71 -21.62
CA PRO A 296 0.19 -8.47 -22.77
C PRO A 296 0.59 -6.99 -22.88
N GLY A 297 1.89 -6.73 -22.87
CA GLY A 297 2.41 -5.35 -22.98
C GLY A 297 2.16 -4.47 -21.75
N SER A 298 1.85 -5.06 -20.58
CA SER A 298 1.58 -4.35 -19.33
C SER A 298 2.61 -3.28 -18.96
N ALA A 299 3.88 -3.49 -19.37
CA ALA A 299 5.00 -2.65 -18.97
C ALA A 299 5.02 -2.39 -17.46
N TYR A 300 4.62 -3.40 -16.69
CA TYR A 300 4.62 -3.40 -15.24
C TYR A 300 6.04 -3.69 -14.73
N ARG A 301 6.49 -2.90 -13.78
CA ARG A 301 7.76 -3.08 -13.07
C ARG A 301 7.54 -3.02 -11.58
N ALA A 302 8.26 -3.81 -10.81
CA ALA A 302 8.14 -3.86 -9.36
C ALA A 302 9.50 -3.75 -8.67
N ILE A 303 9.59 -2.84 -7.71
CA ILE A 303 10.71 -2.70 -6.77
C ILE A 303 10.19 -3.16 -5.41
N ALA A 304 10.74 -4.22 -4.83
CA ALA A 304 10.46 -4.54 -3.42
C ALA A 304 11.32 -3.67 -2.50
N THR A 305 10.89 -3.47 -1.27
CA THR A 305 11.80 -3.08 -0.19
C THR A 305 12.03 -4.24 0.77
N SER A 306 13.12 -4.20 1.52
CA SER A 306 13.47 -5.20 2.52
C SER A 306 14.25 -4.51 3.64
N TYR A 307 14.23 -5.08 4.84
CA TYR A 307 15.13 -4.63 5.91
C TYR A 307 15.57 -5.78 6.84
N ALA A 308 16.86 -5.85 7.18
CA ALA A 308 17.37 -6.94 8.01
C ALA A 308 17.03 -6.76 9.49
N TYR A 309 17.29 -5.57 10.04
CA TYR A 309 17.12 -5.25 11.46
C TYR A 309 16.12 -4.12 11.64
N GLY A 310 15.28 -4.18 12.66
CA GLY A 310 14.33 -3.11 12.94
C GLY A 310 13.04 -3.58 13.60
N PRO A 311 11.99 -2.75 13.59
CA PRO A 311 10.75 -3.06 14.29
C PRO A 311 10.06 -4.28 13.67
N LEU A 312 9.45 -5.06 14.55
CA LEU A 312 8.55 -6.15 14.21
C LEU A 312 7.27 -5.98 15.02
N VAL A 313 6.15 -5.77 14.33
CA VAL A 313 4.83 -5.82 14.96
C VAL A 313 4.31 -7.24 14.86
N ARG A 314 3.96 -7.84 15.99
CA ARG A 314 3.25 -9.13 16.06
C ARG A 314 1.87 -8.92 16.64
N PHE A 315 0.93 -9.73 16.17
CA PHE A 315 -0.42 -9.80 16.69
C PHE A 315 -0.62 -11.16 17.35
N GLU A 316 -1.02 -11.17 18.61
CA GLU A 316 -1.39 -12.39 19.32
C GLU A 316 -2.90 -12.34 19.58
N GLN A 317 -3.66 -13.18 18.87
CA GLN A 317 -5.12 -13.18 18.94
C GLN A 317 -5.58 -13.58 20.36
N ARG A 318 -6.39 -12.74 21.01
CA ARG A 318 -6.96 -13.01 22.34
C ARG A 318 -8.29 -13.75 22.26
N SER A 319 -9.11 -13.44 21.27
CA SER A 319 -10.40 -14.09 21.06
C SER A 319 -10.78 -14.12 19.57
N PRO A 320 -11.84 -14.87 19.17
CA PRO A 320 -12.33 -14.84 17.79
C PRO A 320 -12.93 -13.50 17.34
N ARG A 321 -13.18 -12.57 18.26
CA ARG A 321 -13.72 -11.24 17.94
C ARG A 321 -12.77 -10.50 16.99
N PRO A 322 -13.26 -9.84 15.93
CA PRO A 322 -12.40 -9.08 15.02
C PRO A 322 -11.52 -8.07 15.76
N PHE A 323 -10.24 -8.04 15.38
CA PHE A 323 -9.18 -7.18 15.94
C PHE A 323 -8.97 -7.29 17.46
N ASP A 324 -9.46 -8.36 18.08
CA ASP A 324 -9.21 -8.63 19.49
C ASP A 324 -7.88 -9.36 19.69
N CYS A 325 -6.80 -8.58 19.66
CA CYS A 325 -5.44 -9.11 19.76
C CYS A 325 -4.55 -8.22 20.62
N ASP A 326 -3.53 -8.82 21.21
CA ASP A 326 -2.41 -8.10 21.76
C ASP A 326 -1.49 -7.67 20.62
N VAL A 327 -1.16 -6.38 20.60
CA VAL A 327 -0.21 -5.79 19.66
C VAL A 327 1.14 -5.75 20.37
N LEU A 328 2.10 -6.52 19.88
CA LEU A 328 3.44 -6.65 20.44
C LEU A 328 4.46 -5.98 19.53
N LEU A 329 5.44 -5.29 20.13
CA LEU A 329 6.55 -4.67 19.42
C LEU A 329 7.83 -5.39 19.82
N ASP A 330 8.39 -6.09 18.84
CA ASP A 330 9.69 -6.72 18.93
C ASP A 330 10.68 -6.02 17.99
N HIS A 331 11.90 -6.55 18.00
CA HIS A 331 12.94 -6.18 17.06
C HIS A 331 13.37 -7.42 16.28
N ARG A 332 13.23 -7.39 14.95
CA ARG A 332 13.65 -8.50 14.09
C ARG A 332 15.13 -8.43 13.73
N GLY A 333 15.67 -9.58 13.35
CA GLY A 333 16.91 -9.72 12.59
C GLY A 333 16.64 -10.58 11.35
N PRO A 334 17.66 -10.78 10.49
CA PRO A 334 17.53 -11.67 9.34
C PRO A 334 17.29 -13.12 9.80
N VAL A 335 16.48 -13.86 9.05
CA VAL A 335 16.10 -15.25 9.35
C VAL A 335 16.78 -16.18 8.33
N PRO A 336 17.29 -17.36 8.74
CA PRO A 336 17.86 -18.32 7.79
C PRO A 336 16.91 -18.63 6.62
N GLY A 337 17.45 -18.59 5.41
CA GLY A 337 16.66 -18.78 4.18
C GLY A 337 15.96 -17.52 3.66
N SER A 338 16.04 -16.39 4.36
CA SER A 338 15.49 -15.12 3.87
C SER A 338 16.47 -14.38 2.94
N LEU A 339 15.94 -13.53 2.07
CA LEU A 339 16.73 -12.64 1.22
C LEU A 339 17.64 -11.74 2.08
N GLU A 340 17.12 -11.22 3.19
CA GLU A 340 17.86 -10.40 4.15
C GLU A 340 19.11 -11.15 4.66
N ALA A 341 18.95 -12.42 5.07
CA ALA A 341 20.08 -13.23 5.53
C ALA A 341 21.10 -13.51 4.39
N ALA A 342 20.64 -13.65 3.15
CA ALA A 342 21.54 -13.81 2.01
C ALA A 342 22.32 -12.52 1.73
N LEU A 343 21.68 -11.36 1.78
CA LEU A 343 22.29 -10.06 1.54
C LEU A 343 23.28 -9.67 2.64
N GLU A 344 22.94 -9.89 3.92
CA GLU A 344 23.82 -9.56 5.04
C GLU A 344 25.13 -10.38 5.05
N ARG A 345 25.18 -11.52 4.36
CA ARG A 345 26.43 -12.30 4.20
C ARG A 345 27.41 -11.69 3.21
N VAL A 346 26.93 -10.92 2.23
CA VAL A 346 27.77 -10.36 1.15
C VAL A 346 27.96 -8.85 1.28
N LEU A 347 27.10 -8.18 2.05
CA LEU A 347 27.24 -6.76 2.32
C LEU A 347 28.44 -6.53 3.26
N PRO A 348 29.27 -5.49 3.01
CA PRO A 348 30.41 -5.20 3.88
C PRO A 348 29.97 -5.00 5.34
N ALA A 349 30.83 -5.38 6.28
CA ALA A 349 30.55 -5.21 7.71
C ALA A 349 30.33 -3.72 8.03
N PRO A 350 29.41 -3.37 8.96
CA PRO A 350 29.11 -1.98 9.32
C PRO A 350 30.35 -1.18 9.74
N GLU A 351 31.35 -1.84 10.32
CA GLU A 351 32.60 -1.24 10.82
C GLU A 351 33.56 -0.84 9.68
N THR A 352 33.40 -1.46 8.50
CA THR A 352 34.25 -1.28 7.32
C THR A 352 33.56 -0.52 6.20
N ALA A 353 32.23 -0.50 6.21
CA ALA A 353 31.45 0.37 5.37
C ALA A 353 31.35 1.75 6.03
N GLY A 354 31.50 2.83 5.24
CA GLY A 354 31.08 4.14 5.71
C GLY A 354 29.55 4.21 5.91
N ALA A 355 28.99 5.42 6.01
CA ALA A 355 27.53 5.62 6.00
C ALA A 355 26.80 4.97 4.80
N GLU A 356 27.54 4.54 3.77
CA GLU A 356 27.06 3.90 2.53
C GLU A 356 26.48 2.47 2.69
N SER A 357 26.52 1.83 3.88
CA SER A 357 25.93 0.49 4.11
C SER A 357 24.52 0.45 4.67
N VAL A 358 23.82 1.58 4.75
CA VAL A 358 22.45 1.60 5.31
C VAL A 358 21.43 1.06 4.30
N ALA A 359 21.64 1.31 3.01
CA ALA A 359 20.71 0.91 1.95
C ALA A 359 21.41 0.55 0.63
N VAL A 360 20.94 -0.51 -0.03
CA VAL A 360 21.43 -0.94 -1.34
C VAL A 360 20.28 -1.18 -2.32
N LEU A 361 20.50 -0.79 -3.58
CA LEU A 361 19.67 -1.19 -4.71
C LEU A 361 20.26 -2.42 -5.37
N LEU A 362 19.49 -3.50 -5.36
CA LEU A 362 19.78 -4.71 -6.10
C LEU A 362 18.88 -4.81 -7.32
N ARG A 363 19.44 -4.71 -8.52
CA ARG A 363 18.72 -5.07 -9.74
C ARG A 363 18.73 -6.58 -9.90
N LEU A 364 17.57 -7.15 -10.21
CA LEU A 364 17.37 -8.61 -10.27
C LEU A 364 17.43 -9.16 -11.69
N ASP A 365 18.06 -8.45 -12.63
CA ASP A 365 18.36 -8.97 -13.96
C ASP A 365 19.46 -10.05 -13.92
N ALA A 366 19.11 -11.21 -13.34
CA ALA A 366 20.01 -12.32 -13.00
C ALA A 366 20.66 -13.01 -14.21
N GLY A 367 20.20 -12.74 -15.44
CA GLY A 367 20.74 -13.34 -16.66
C GLY A 367 22.19 -12.97 -16.99
N ALA A 368 22.82 -12.05 -16.23
CA ALA A 368 24.17 -11.56 -16.51
C ALA A 368 25.17 -11.72 -15.35
N ASP A 369 24.74 -12.13 -14.15
CA ASP A 369 25.58 -12.14 -12.94
C ASP A 369 25.46 -13.47 -12.16
N PRO A 370 26.45 -14.37 -12.28
CA PRO A 370 26.45 -15.65 -11.56
C PRO A 370 26.46 -15.53 -10.04
N GLU A 371 27.13 -14.50 -9.48
CA GLU A 371 27.20 -14.29 -8.03
C GLU A 371 25.84 -13.88 -7.47
N LEU A 372 25.11 -13.05 -8.21
CA LEU A 372 23.74 -12.69 -7.90
C LEU A 372 22.81 -13.91 -7.96
N ALA A 373 22.94 -14.75 -8.99
CA ALA A 373 22.13 -15.95 -9.11
C ALA A 373 22.36 -16.92 -7.93
N GLU A 374 23.61 -17.10 -7.49
CA GLU A 374 23.95 -17.93 -6.33
C GLU A 374 23.38 -17.34 -5.03
N LEU A 375 23.47 -16.02 -4.84
CA LEU A 375 22.89 -15.33 -3.68
C LEU A 375 21.39 -15.55 -3.60
N LEU A 376 20.68 -15.36 -4.71
CA LEU A 376 19.22 -15.49 -4.77
C LEU A 376 18.76 -16.94 -4.62
N ALA A 377 19.51 -17.91 -5.18
CA ALA A 377 19.23 -19.34 -5.01
C ALA A 377 19.35 -19.80 -3.54
N GLY A 378 20.09 -19.06 -2.71
CA GLY A 378 20.20 -19.29 -1.27
C GLY A 378 19.04 -18.74 -0.44
N ALA A 379 18.08 -18.04 -1.04
CA ALA A 379 16.91 -17.47 -0.39
C ALA A 379 15.62 -18.13 -0.87
N SER A 380 14.76 -18.54 0.05
CA SER A 380 13.44 -19.12 -0.23
C SER A 380 12.30 -18.14 -0.05
N GLY A 381 12.59 -16.93 0.41
CA GLY A 381 11.57 -15.91 0.69
C GLY A 381 12.13 -14.58 1.13
N ILE A 382 11.24 -13.62 1.32
CA ILE A 382 11.53 -12.25 1.77
C ILE A 382 10.73 -11.97 3.04
N LEU A 383 11.31 -11.25 4.00
CA LEU A 383 10.58 -10.95 5.24
C LEU A 383 9.48 -9.91 4.99
N ALA A 384 8.25 -10.28 5.32
CA ALA A 384 7.03 -9.50 5.22
C ALA A 384 6.44 -9.33 6.63
N GLY A 385 6.74 -8.19 7.28
CA GLY A 385 6.46 -8.04 8.70
C GLY A 385 7.15 -9.11 9.56
N GLY A 386 6.36 -10.00 10.18
CA GLY A 386 6.84 -11.10 11.01
C GLY A 386 6.98 -12.45 10.33
N GLU A 387 6.57 -12.54 9.06
CA GLU A 387 6.53 -13.79 8.33
C GLU A 387 7.54 -13.80 7.18
N LEU A 388 7.88 -15.01 6.72
CA LEU A 388 8.72 -15.21 5.55
C LEU A 388 7.80 -15.51 4.35
N ASP A 389 7.53 -14.49 3.54
CA ASP A 389 6.76 -14.67 2.32
C ASP A 389 7.58 -15.50 1.32
N PRO A 390 7.07 -16.64 0.83
CA PRO A 390 7.81 -17.49 -0.09
C PRO A 390 8.00 -16.80 -1.44
N VAL A 391 9.23 -16.89 -1.97
CA VAL A 391 9.59 -16.36 -3.30
C VAL A 391 10.44 -17.41 -4.00
N ASP A 392 9.83 -18.13 -4.95
CA ASP A 392 10.50 -19.20 -5.69
C ASP A 392 11.53 -18.64 -6.71
N ASP A 393 11.23 -17.48 -7.29
CA ASP A 393 12.07 -16.81 -8.27
C ASP A 393 11.98 -15.29 -8.06
N PHE A 394 13.02 -14.73 -7.44
CA PHE A 394 13.13 -13.29 -7.17
C PHE A 394 13.10 -12.44 -8.45
N PRO A 395 13.91 -12.73 -9.49
CA PRO A 395 13.81 -12.07 -10.79
C PRO A 395 12.42 -12.15 -11.42
N ALA A 396 11.67 -13.23 -11.22
CA ALA A 396 10.28 -13.28 -11.68
C ALA A 396 9.37 -12.38 -10.84
N ALA A 397 9.52 -12.38 -9.51
CA ALA A 397 8.68 -11.64 -8.58
C ALA A 397 8.89 -10.11 -8.64
N PHE A 398 10.14 -9.65 -8.79
CA PHE A 398 10.52 -8.23 -8.74
C PHE A 398 11.62 -7.91 -9.75
N ASP A 399 11.67 -6.67 -10.23
CA ASP A 399 12.76 -6.17 -11.08
C ASP A 399 13.95 -5.66 -10.25
N ALA A 400 13.69 -5.21 -9.02
CA ALA A 400 14.71 -4.77 -8.09
C ALA A 400 14.27 -4.90 -6.63
N VAL A 401 15.24 -4.82 -5.71
CA VAL A 401 15.02 -4.74 -4.27
C VAL A 401 15.82 -3.56 -3.73
N VAL A 402 15.19 -2.71 -2.92
CA VAL A 402 15.88 -1.77 -2.04
C VAL A 402 15.99 -2.42 -0.66
N HIS A 403 17.18 -2.87 -0.30
CA HIS A 403 17.45 -3.50 0.99
C HIS A 403 18.02 -2.47 1.96
N LEU A 404 17.42 -2.37 3.14
CA LEU A 404 17.89 -1.58 4.26
C LEU A 404 18.57 -2.51 5.27
N ARG A 405 19.76 -2.17 5.76
CA ARG A 405 20.35 -2.97 6.85
C ARG A 405 19.54 -2.82 8.13
N GLU A 406 19.23 -1.59 8.50
CA GLU A 406 18.45 -1.26 9.69
C GLU A 406 17.30 -0.32 9.32
N ALA A 407 16.17 -0.45 10.02
CA ALA A 407 15.01 0.40 9.83
C ALA A 407 14.35 0.75 11.16
N ASN A 408 13.73 1.92 11.21
CA ASN A 408 13.06 2.49 12.37
C ASN A 408 11.55 2.47 12.18
N ARG A 409 10.82 2.46 13.30
CA ARG A 409 9.36 2.56 13.28
C ARG A 409 8.90 3.99 13.08
N VAL A 410 7.72 4.16 12.50
CA VAL A 410 7.00 5.44 12.53
C VAL A 410 6.64 5.77 13.99
N PRO A 411 7.05 6.94 14.52
CA PRO A 411 6.73 7.34 15.89
C PRO A 411 5.22 7.34 16.17
N GLY A 412 4.82 6.73 17.29
CA GLY A 412 3.43 6.67 17.72
C GLY A 412 2.55 5.67 16.96
N ALA A 413 3.03 5.05 15.87
CA ALA A 413 2.20 4.14 15.06
C ALA A 413 1.79 2.89 15.83
N PHE A 414 2.74 2.28 16.55
CA PHE A 414 2.48 1.11 17.38
C PHE A 414 1.55 1.42 18.55
N GLU A 415 1.74 2.56 19.20
CA GLU A 415 0.91 3.01 20.31
C GLU A 415 -0.54 3.25 19.88
N ARG A 416 -0.75 3.84 18.68
CA ARG A 416 -2.09 3.99 18.08
C ARG A 416 -2.73 2.64 17.77
N LEU A 417 -1.98 1.73 17.17
CA LEU A 417 -2.46 0.39 16.83
C LEU A 417 -2.84 -0.40 18.10
N ARG A 418 -2.02 -0.31 19.15
CA ARG A 418 -2.31 -0.91 20.45
C ARG A 418 -3.52 -0.26 21.12
N ALA A 419 -3.73 1.04 20.98
CA ALA A 419 -4.94 1.69 21.48
C ALA A 419 -6.19 1.24 20.72
N GLU A 420 -6.09 1.04 19.41
CA GLU A 420 -7.18 0.59 18.55
C GLU A 420 -7.59 -0.87 18.83
N PHE A 421 -6.61 -1.78 18.96
CA PHE A 421 -6.87 -3.22 19.13
C PHE A 421 -6.91 -3.66 20.61
N GLY A 422 -6.24 -2.90 21.49
CA GLY A 422 -6.04 -3.22 22.90
C GLY A 422 -7.20 -2.86 23.82
N LEU A 423 -8.27 -2.21 23.33
CA LEU A 423 -9.53 -2.12 24.06
C LEU A 423 -10.22 -3.48 24.04
N GLY A 424 -9.79 -4.35 24.97
CA GLY A 424 -10.70 -5.31 25.56
C GLY A 424 -11.82 -4.49 26.18
N THR A 425 -12.93 -4.34 25.47
CA THR A 425 -14.18 -4.09 26.18
C THR A 425 -14.33 -5.32 27.08
N PRO A 426 -14.42 -5.19 28.42
CA PRO A 426 -14.85 -6.33 29.21
C PRO A 426 -16.15 -6.79 28.59
N ASP A 427 -16.26 -8.08 28.27
CA ASP A 427 -17.52 -8.63 27.78
C ASP A 427 -18.63 -8.14 28.71
N ALA A 428 -19.60 -7.41 28.15
CA ALA A 428 -20.78 -6.95 28.90
C ALA A 428 -21.69 -8.14 29.31
N LYS A 429 -21.15 -9.36 29.36
CA LYS A 429 -21.77 -10.59 29.85
C LYS A 429 -21.07 -11.20 31.06
N GLU A 430 -20.09 -10.52 31.66
CA GLU A 430 -19.64 -10.82 33.02
C GLU A 430 -19.94 -9.66 33.96
N GLN A 431 -21.22 -9.54 34.36
CA GLN A 431 -21.57 -9.02 35.67
C GLN A 431 -22.52 -10.03 36.35
N PRO A 432 -22.31 -10.34 37.65
CA PRO A 432 -23.01 -11.41 38.36
C PRO A 432 -24.52 -11.23 38.48
#